data_AF-A0A920CEE4-F1
#
_entry.id   AF-A0A920CEE4-F1
#
_cell.length_a   1.000
_cell.length_b   1.000
_cell.length_c   1.000
_cell.angle_alpha   90.00
_cell.angle_beta   90.00
_cell.angle_gamma   90.00
#
_symmetry.space_group_name_H-M   'P 1'
#
loop_
_entity.id
_entity.type
_entity.pdbx_description
1 polymer ?
#
loop_
_entity_poly.entity_id
_entity_poly.type
_entity_poly.pdbx_seq_one_letter_code
_entity_poly.pdbx_strand_id
1 'polypeptide(L)'
;MAKSKKYTNRRSVSLDLTGLEEYAQRIAETGRNVDDAVAKAVHESAKPIYDDIKDWAERHKRTGVGLEGVDLSDPEQSGNDISVTVGINDDKAPGSWHMVFTEYGTPTQPADPGIRNAFDNNKSKVKKIQREVLKREGMPID
;
A
#
# COMPACT_ATOMS: atom_id res chain seq x y z
N MET A 1 56.91 -7.27 26.03
CA MET A 1 56.11 -6.15 26.59
C MET A 1 54.71 -6.21 25.98
N ALA A 2 53.70 -6.59 26.74
CA ALA A 2 52.32 -6.73 26.26
C ALA A 2 51.60 -5.37 26.30
N LYS A 3 51.08 -4.92 25.14
CA LYS A 3 50.28 -3.69 25.04
C LYS A 3 48.89 -3.94 25.63
N SER A 4 48.54 -3.29 26.74
CA SER A 4 47.20 -3.40 27.32
C SER A 4 46.19 -2.67 26.42
N LYS A 5 45.13 -3.37 26.00
CA LYS A 5 43.98 -2.77 25.31
C LYS A 5 43.17 -2.02 26.36
N LYS A 6 43.12 -0.68 26.27
CA LYS A 6 42.19 0.14 27.05
C LYS A 6 40.76 -0.16 26.57
N TYR A 7 39.98 -0.87 27.37
CA TYR A 7 38.54 -1.01 27.16
C TYR A 7 37.84 0.26 27.64
N THR A 8 37.21 0.99 26.72
CA THR A 8 36.43 2.19 27.06
C THR A 8 35.06 1.75 27.58
N ASN A 9 34.82 1.93 28.87
CA ASN A 9 33.54 1.64 29.54
C ASN A 9 32.52 2.75 29.28
N ARG A 10 32.11 2.95 28.01
CA ARG A 10 31.12 3.97 27.63
C ARG A 10 29.72 3.45 27.99
N ARG A 11 29.12 4.02 29.05
CA ARG A 11 27.80 3.62 29.59
C ARG A 11 26.61 4.25 28.86
N SER A 12 26.84 5.20 27.95
CA SER A 12 25.81 5.84 27.13
C SER A 12 26.39 6.33 25.80
N VAL A 13 25.51 6.47 24.81
CA VAL A 13 25.77 7.09 23.52
C VAL A 13 24.71 8.19 23.35
N SER A 14 25.16 9.41 23.03
CA SER A 14 24.26 10.50 22.63
C SER A 14 24.26 10.57 21.10
N LEU A 15 23.06 10.70 20.53
CA LEU A 15 22.84 10.89 19.10
C LEU A 15 22.13 12.23 18.94
N ASP A 16 22.85 13.22 18.43
CA ASP A 16 22.29 14.51 18.08
C ASP A 16 21.86 14.47 16.61
N LEU A 17 20.56 14.30 16.39
CA LEU A 17 19.95 14.31 15.06
C LEU A 17 19.68 15.76 14.65
N THR A 18 20.46 16.26 13.69
CA THR A 18 20.25 17.58 13.06
C THR A 18 19.49 17.42 11.74
N GLY A 19 18.62 18.37 11.40
CA GLY A 19 17.86 18.37 10.13
C GLY A 19 16.41 17.86 10.21
N LEU A 20 15.97 17.26 11.33
CA LEU A 20 14.55 16.95 11.54
C LEU A 20 13.69 18.21 11.68
N GLU A 21 14.26 19.28 12.23
CA GLU A 21 13.61 20.58 12.36
C GLU A 21 13.31 21.19 10.99
N GLU A 22 14.25 21.14 10.05
CA GLU A 22 14.03 21.60 8.67
C GLU A 22 12.93 20.79 7.96
N TYR A 23 12.91 19.47 8.18
CA TYR A 23 11.89 18.60 7.62
C TYR A 23 10.49 18.89 8.18
N ALA A 24 10.38 19.04 9.51
CA ALA A 24 9.14 19.43 10.17
C ALA A 24 8.67 20.83 9.73
N GLN A 25 9.61 21.75 9.55
CA GLN A 25 9.32 23.09 9.05
C GLN A 25 8.79 23.05 7.61
N ARG A 26 9.39 22.25 6.71
CA ARG A 26 8.86 22.06 5.34
C ARG A 26 7.45 21.49 5.33
N ILE A 27 7.15 20.53 6.21
CA ILE A 27 5.78 20.00 6.38
C ILE A 27 4.83 21.13 6.82
N ALA A 28 5.22 21.92 7.83
CA ALA A 28 4.41 23.03 8.32
C ALA A 28 4.22 24.13 7.26
N GLU A 29 5.24 24.46 6.48
CA GLU A 29 5.23 25.43 5.38
C GLU A 29 4.31 25.01 4.23
N THR A 30 4.10 23.70 4.06
CA THR A 30 3.17 23.17 3.04
C THR A 30 1.73 23.63 3.33
N GLY A 31 1.39 23.86 4.62
CA GLY A 31 0.06 24.31 5.06
C GLY A 31 -1.07 23.33 4.72
N ARG A 32 -0.73 22.12 4.26
CA ARG A 32 -1.67 21.06 3.87
C ARG A 32 -1.75 20.00 4.95
N ASN A 33 -2.92 19.40 5.07
CA ASN A 33 -3.12 18.26 5.93
C ASN A 33 -2.34 17.04 5.39
N VAL A 34 -1.42 16.53 6.20
CA VAL A 34 -0.59 15.37 5.87
C VAL A 34 -1.45 14.13 5.67
N ASP A 35 -2.46 13.94 6.52
CA ASP A 35 -3.33 12.76 6.47
C ASP A 35 -4.12 12.73 5.16
N ASP A 36 -4.63 13.88 4.70
CA ASP A 36 -5.33 13.98 3.41
C ASP A 36 -4.40 13.68 2.22
N ALA A 37 -3.14 14.13 2.29
CA ALA A 37 -2.14 13.84 1.26
C ALA A 37 -1.80 12.35 1.21
N VAL A 38 -1.67 11.71 2.37
CA VAL A 38 -1.41 10.26 2.49
C VAL A 38 -2.63 9.47 2.01
N ALA A 39 -3.84 9.84 2.40
CA ALA A 39 -5.08 9.20 1.95
C ALA A 39 -5.21 9.22 0.42
N LYS A 40 -4.95 10.36 -0.22
CA LYS A 40 -4.90 10.46 -1.69
C LYS A 40 -3.82 9.58 -2.30
N ALA A 41 -2.62 9.60 -1.71
CA ALA A 41 -1.49 8.82 -2.21
C ALA A 41 -1.78 7.32 -2.17
N VAL A 42 -2.34 6.84 -1.05
CA VAL A 42 -2.74 5.45 -0.86
C VAL A 42 -3.83 5.07 -1.86
N HIS A 43 -4.91 5.86 -1.95
CA HIS A 43 -6.03 5.58 -2.86
C HIS A 43 -5.63 5.58 -4.34
N GLU A 44 -4.89 6.59 -4.81
CA GLU A 44 -4.45 6.65 -6.21
C GLU A 44 -3.47 5.53 -6.54
N SER A 45 -2.59 5.17 -5.60
CA SER A 45 -1.63 4.09 -5.81
C SER A 45 -2.26 2.70 -5.88
N ALA A 46 -3.47 2.54 -5.36
CA ALA A 46 -4.22 1.29 -5.38
C ALA A 46 -4.97 1.04 -6.70
N LYS A 47 -5.24 2.10 -7.49
CA LYS A 47 -5.98 1.99 -8.77
C LYS A 47 -5.39 1.00 -9.77
N PRO A 48 -4.05 0.92 -10.00
CA PRO A 48 -3.50 -0.08 -10.90
C PRO A 48 -3.75 -1.52 -10.47
N ILE A 49 -3.78 -1.78 -9.16
CA ILE A 49 -4.10 -3.10 -8.63
C ILE A 49 -5.58 -3.41 -8.87
N TYR A 50 -6.45 -2.43 -8.62
CA TYR A 50 -7.88 -2.55 -8.89
C TYR A 50 -8.16 -2.86 -10.37
N ASP A 51 -7.51 -2.14 -11.29
CA ASP A 51 -7.67 -2.35 -12.73
C ASP A 51 -7.23 -3.77 -13.15
N ASP A 52 -6.08 -4.23 -12.67
CA ASP A 52 -5.60 -5.59 -12.96
C ASP A 52 -6.52 -6.69 -12.39
N ILE A 53 -7.07 -6.48 -11.19
CA ILE A 53 -8.04 -7.40 -10.58
C ILE A 53 -9.35 -7.41 -11.39
N LYS A 54 -9.80 -6.24 -11.84
CA LYS A 54 -11.00 -6.10 -12.66
C LYS A 54 -10.84 -6.83 -13.99
N ASP A 55 -9.71 -6.66 -14.67
CA ASP A 55 -9.41 -7.34 -15.92
C ASP A 55 -9.32 -8.87 -15.71
N TRP A 56 -8.73 -9.33 -14.61
CA TRP A 56 -8.72 -10.75 -14.26
C TRP A 56 -10.12 -11.29 -13.97
N ALA A 57 -10.94 -10.57 -13.20
CA ALA A 57 -12.31 -10.98 -12.90
C ALA A 57 -13.18 -11.01 -14.16
N GLU A 58 -12.95 -10.09 -15.11
CA GLU A 58 -13.64 -10.06 -16.38
C GLU A 58 -13.35 -11.31 -17.22
N ARG A 59 -12.11 -11.83 -17.22
CA ARG A 59 -11.76 -13.09 -17.90
C ARG A 59 -12.47 -14.31 -17.32
N HIS A 60 -12.89 -14.24 -16.06
CA HIS A 60 -13.57 -15.33 -15.34
C HIS A 60 -15.09 -15.13 -15.22
N LYS A 61 -15.65 -14.16 -15.95
CA LYS A 61 -17.09 -13.88 -15.88
C LYS A 61 -17.90 -15.03 -16.48
N ARG A 62 -18.66 -15.72 -15.64
CA ARG A 62 -19.77 -16.59 -16.06
C ARG A 62 -21.12 -15.93 -15.78
N THR A 63 -21.34 -15.53 -14.54
CA THR A 63 -22.57 -14.87 -14.08
C THR A 63 -22.42 -13.36 -13.91
N GLY A 64 -21.19 -12.83 -13.91
CA GLY A 64 -20.91 -11.41 -13.67
C GLY A 64 -20.71 -11.04 -12.19
N VAL A 65 -21.23 -11.84 -11.25
CA VAL A 65 -21.17 -11.56 -9.80
C VAL A 65 -19.74 -11.33 -9.29
N GLY A 66 -18.77 -12.11 -9.78
CA GLY A 66 -17.36 -11.93 -9.41
C GLY A 66 -16.77 -10.61 -9.88
N LEU A 67 -17.22 -10.08 -11.02
CA LEU A 67 -16.81 -8.77 -11.54
C LEU A 67 -17.49 -7.62 -10.78
N GLU A 68 -18.76 -7.78 -10.42
CA GLU A 68 -19.50 -6.81 -9.60
C GLU A 68 -18.92 -6.68 -8.19
N GLY A 69 -18.39 -7.78 -7.65
CA GLY A 69 -17.70 -7.80 -6.36
C GLY A 69 -16.32 -7.16 -6.36
N VAL A 70 -15.75 -6.80 -7.52
CA VAL A 70 -14.45 -6.11 -7.55
C VAL A 70 -14.60 -4.72 -6.94
N ASP A 71 -13.78 -4.43 -5.95
CA ASP A 71 -13.93 -3.23 -5.13
C ASP A 71 -12.59 -2.60 -4.74
N LEU A 72 -12.65 -1.28 -4.58
CA LEU A 72 -11.60 -0.43 -4.04
C LEU A 72 -12.28 0.43 -2.98
N SER A 73 -11.93 0.22 -1.71
CA SER A 73 -12.52 1.00 -0.62
C SER A 73 -11.99 2.43 -0.62
N ASP A 74 -12.78 3.32 -0.02
CA ASP A 74 -12.28 4.63 0.38
C ASP A 74 -11.14 4.48 1.41
N PRO A 75 -10.25 5.49 1.55
CA PRO A 75 -9.22 5.50 2.58
C PRO A 75 -9.82 5.49 3.99
N GLU A 76 -9.38 4.54 4.80
CA GLU A 76 -9.74 4.46 6.20
C GLU A 76 -8.52 4.73 7.08
N GLN A 77 -8.72 5.52 8.13
CA GLN A 77 -7.69 5.81 9.12
C GLN A 77 -7.94 5.01 10.40
N SER A 78 -6.94 4.24 10.82
CA SER A 78 -6.92 3.52 12.09
C SER A 78 -5.69 3.93 12.88
N GLY A 79 -5.88 4.87 13.82
CA GLY A 79 -4.77 5.49 14.53
C GLY A 79 -3.83 6.24 13.58
N ASN A 80 -2.59 5.76 13.46
CA ASN A 80 -1.56 6.35 12.60
C ASN A 80 -1.47 5.69 11.22
N ASP A 81 -2.29 4.66 10.95
CA ASP A 81 -2.29 3.95 9.68
C ASP A 81 -3.44 4.47 8.82
N ILE A 82 -3.14 4.76 7.55
CA ILE A 82 -4.14 5.04 6.51
C ILE A 82 -4.02 3.93 5.47
N SER A 83 -5.12 3.23 5.21
CA SER A 83 -5.16 2.07 4.33
C SER A 83 -6.36 2.11 3.38
N VAL A 84 -6.26 1.33 2.31
CA VAL A 84 -7.36 1.02 1.40
C VAL A 84 -7.38 -0.47 1.16
N THR A 85 -8.57 -1.03 0.96
CA THR A 85 -8.77 -2.43 0.62
C THR A 85 -9.08 -2.54 -0.87
N VAL A 86 -8.36 -3.43 -1.56
CA VAL A 86 -8.59 -3.73 -2.98
C VAL A 86 -8.75 -5.23 -3.14
N GLY A 87 -9.81 -5.66 -3.82
CA GLY A 87 -10.06 -7.08 -4.01
C GLY A 87 -11.51 -7.39 -4.34
N ILE A 88 -11.98 -8.52 -3.81
CA ILE A 88 -13.36 -8.98 -3.96
C ILE A 88 -14.11 -8.71 -2.66
N ASN A 89 -15.23 -8.01 -2.76
CA ASN A 89 -16.11 -7.63 -1.66
C ASN A 89 -17.46 -8.35 -1.80
N ASP A 90 -17.70 -9.33 -0.93
CA ASP A 90 -18.93 -10.11 -0.93
C ASP A 90 -20.15 -9.32 -0.46
N ASP A 91 -19.97 -8.32 0.41
CA ASP A 91 -21.06 -7.46 0.85
C ASP A 91 -21.60 -6.60 -0.30
N LYS A 92 -20.71 -6.20 -1.22
CA LYS A 92 -21.07 -5.46 -2.43
C LYS A 92 -21.79 -6.33 -3.46
N ALA A 93 -21.35 -7.58 -3.62
CA ALA A 93 -21.96 -8.55 -4.52
C ALA A 93 -21.98 -9.93 -3.87
N PRO A 94 -23.08 -10.31 -3.19
CA PRO A 94 -23.18 -11.58 -2.48
C PRO A 94 -22.94 -12.78 -3.40
N GLY A 95 -22.01 -13.64 -2.99
CA GLY A 95 -21.54 -14.78 -3.78
C GLY A 95 -20.28 -14.49 -4.61
N SER A 96 -19.76 -13.26 -4.63
CA SER A 96 -18.49 -12.96 -5.27
C SER A 96 -17.30 -13.61 -4.55
N TRP A 97 -17.44 -13.97 -3.27
CA TRP A 97 -16.42 -14.71 -2.51
C TRP A 97 -15.94 -16.00 -3.20
N HIS A 98 -16.78 -16.63 -4.05
CA HIS A 98 -16.41 -17.82 -4.82
C HIS A 98 -15.21 -17.60 -5.75
N MET A 99 -14.85 -16.34 -6.07
CA MET A 99 -13.63 -16.00 -6.81
C MET A 99 -12.36 -16.52 -6.11
N VAL A 100 -12.40 -16.80 -4.80
CA VAL A 100 -11.32 -17.47 -4.07
C VAL A 100 -10.95 -18.83 -4.69
N PHE A 101 -11.93 -19.57 -5.22
CA PHE A 101 -11.67 -20.85 -5.87
C PHE A 101 -10.97 -20.71 -7.22
N THR A 102 -11.12 -19.54 -7.87
CA THR A 102 -10.35 -19.22 -9.08
C THR A 102 -8.92 -18.83 -8.69
N GLU A 103 -8.79 -17.97 -7.67
CA GLU A 103 -7.51 -17.47 -7.16
C GLU A 103 -6.59 -18.57 -6.60
N TYR A 104 -7.15 -19.58 -5.92
CA TYR A 104 -6.39 -20.66 -5.27
C TYR A 104 -6.56 -22.03 -5.95
N GLY A 105 -7.47 -22.15 -6.90
CA GLY A 105 -7.81 -23.43 -7.54
C GLY A 105 -8.72 -24.31 -6.67
N THR A 106 -9.08 -25.45 -7.25
CA THR A 106 -9.89 -26.50 -6.63
C THR A 106 -9.25 -27.86 -6.93
N PRO A 107 -9.72 -28.99 -6.34
CA PRO A 107 -9.17 -30.30 -6.65
C PRO A 107 -9.19 -30.68 -8.15
N THR A 108 -10.11 -30.09 -8.92
CA THR A 108 -10.30 -30.40 -10.35
C THR A 108 -9.88 -29.27 -11.30
N GLN A 109 -9.53 -28.09 -10.78
CA GLN A 109 -9.13 -26.94 -11.59
C GLN A 109 -7.89 -26.26 -10.99
N PRO A 110 -6.85 -25.98 -11.80
CA PRO A 110 -5.66 -25.29 -11.30
C PRO A 110 -6.00 -23.85 -10.87
N ALA A 111 -5.15 -23.29 -10.02
CA ALA A 111 -5.25 -21.89 -9.61
C ALA A 111 -4.91 -20.93 -10.77
N ASP A 112 -5.65 -19.83 -10.87
CA ASP A 112 -5.30 -18.65 -11.65
C ASP A 112 -5.23 -17.42 -10.72
N PRO A 113 -4.05 -17.15 -10.10
CA PRO A 113 -3.92 -16.18 -9.02
C PRO A 113 -3.87 -14.72 -9.52
N GLY A 114 -5.02 -14.15 -9.86
CA GLY A 114 -5.13 -12.77 -10.34
C GLY A 114 -4.87 -11.71 -9.29
N ILE A 115 -5.38 -11.87 -8.07
CA ILE A 115 -5.29 -10.85 -7.01
C ILE A 115 -3.86 -10.73 -6.50
N ARG A 116 -3.21 -11.86 -6.20
CA ARG A 116 -1.82 -11.87 -5.75
C ARG A 116 -0.87 -11.34 -6.83
N ASN A 117 -1.06 -11.75 -8.08
CA ASN A 117 -0.26 -11.26 -9.19
C ASN A 117 -0.48 -9.76 -9.44
N ALA A 118 -1.72 -9.26 -9.33
CA ALA A 118 -2.00 -7.83 -9.46
C ALA A 118 -1.23 -7.01 -8.43
N PHE A 119 -1.18 -7.44 -7.16
CA PHE A 119 -0.38 -6.78 -6.15
C PHE A 119 1.12 -6.85 -6.46
N ASP A 120 1.64 -8.04 -6.74
CA ASP A 120 3.07 -8.28 -6.96
C ASP A 120 3.62 -7.52 -8.16
N ASN A 121 2.88 -7.52 -9.27
CA ASN A 121 3.27 -6.85 -10.51
C ASN A 121 3.27 -5.32 -10.37
N ASN A 122 2.43 -4.76 -9.49
CA ASN A 122 2.28 -3.33 -9.32
C ASN A 122 3.11 -2.73 -8.17
N LYS A 123 3.86 -3.51 -7.38
CA LYS A 123 4.64 -3.00 -6.23
C LYS A 123 5.50 -1.77 -6.53
N SER A 124 6.21 -1.77 -7.66
CA SER A 124 7.05 -0.65 -8.07
C SER A 124 6.23 0.57 -8.52
N LYS A 125 5.13 0.32 -9.24
CA LYS A 125 4.20 1.34 -9.73
C LYS A 125 3.47 2.03 -8.58
N VAL A 126 3.00 1.27 -7.58
CA VAL A 126 2.40 1.77 -6.33
C VAL A 126 3.32 2.77 -5.66
N LYS A 127 4.58 2.39 -5.37
CA LYS A 127 5.57 3.28 -4.74
C LYS A 127 5.84 4.53 -5.55
N LYS A 128 5.88 4.39 -6.88
CA LYS A 128 6.08 5.53 -7.78
C LYS A 128 4.90 6.50 -7.71
N ILE A 129 3.67 6.01 -7.81
CA ILE A 129 2.45 6.84 -7.72
C ILE A 129 2.37 7.52 -6.35
N GLN A 130 2.65 6.79 -5.26
CA GLN A 130 2.68 7.40 -3.91
C GLN A 130 3.64 8.57 -3.85
N ARG A 131 4.88 8.41 -4.35
CA ARG A 131 5.86 9.49 -4.39
C ARG A 131 5.38 10.67 -5.26
N GLU A 132 4.79 10.40 -6.42
CA GLU A 132 4.29 11.44 -7.33
C GLU A 132 3.14 12.23 -6.70
N VAL A 133 2.18 11.54 -6.07
CA VAL A 133 1.03 12.17 -5.40
C VAL A 133 1.50 13.00 -4.23
N LEU A 134 2.35 12.46 -3.35
CA LEU A 134 2.89 13.20 -2.22
C LEU A 134 3.71 14.43 -2.66
N LYS A 135 4.46 14.35 -3.76
CA LYS A 135 5.20 15.50 -4.33
C LYS A 135 4.24 16.57 -4.83
N ARG A 136 3.16 16.16 -5.52
CA ARG A 136 2.07 17.05 -5.96
C ARG A 136 1.33 17.68 -4.78
N GLU A 137 1.26 16.98 -3.66
CA GLU A 137 0.70 17.46 -2.40
C GLU A 137 1.70 18.30 -1.57
N GLY A 138 2.90 18.59 -2.10
CA GLY A 138 3.87 19.48 -1.48
C GLY A 138 4.69 18.85 -0.35
N MET A 139 4.56 17.54 -0.14
CA MET A 139 5.31 16.84 0.90
C MET A 139 6.81 16.81 0.56
N PRO A 140 7.70 17.06 1.53
CA PRO A 140 9.15 17.13 1.32
C PRO A 140 9.76 15.73 1.17
N ILE A 141 9.41 15.04 0.09
CA ILE A 141 9.96 13.72 -0.25
C ILE A 141 10.99 13.87 -1.36
N ASP A 142 12.22 13.45 -1.08
CA ASP A 142 13.31 13.40 -2.06
C ASP A 142 13.21 12.16 -2.96
#